data_AF-A0A821I3F6-F1
#
_entry.id   AF-A0A821I3F6-F1
#
_cell.length_a   1.000
_cell.length_b   1.000
_cell.length_c   1.000
_cell.angle_alpha   90.00
_cell.angle_beta   90.00
_cell.angle_gamma   90.00
#
_symmetry.space_group_name_H-M   'P 1'
#
loop_
_entity.id
_entity.type
_entity.pdbx_description
1 polymer ?
#
loop_
_entity_poly.entity_id
_entity_poly.type
_entity_poly.pdbx_seq_one_letter_code
_entity_poly.pdbx_strand_id
1 'polypeptide(L)'
;MLQLNLSYTTCFLQEPVADYICCMPLSLVDLCLSGTQVYSTQIMIRALTRLTHLEHLRVNGLATINDDALDKILSVMGCRLKTLEMNGYITVGSLTDRSIEHIVNYCPLLEELSLNLLSFTSTLDSLLQLFGTPKRALQLRSVSLSSFRNINEQVLWSLVENCLNLKELELSGIPFVHDALISSLKHCKKLSHLNIKGCKQVTDSSICDLLGVCKFISLVLSGCFHLTDRSILAMAHTQPFLEEIYISGCIRISPAAVRYLQDNTIRRLYIDHKIPNAIPDALMARNLDTGLFEQVK
;
A
#
# COMPACT_ATOMS: atom_id res chain seq x y z
N MET A 1 -20.96 -9.77 14.92
CA MET A 1 -19.91 -9.24 14.01
C MET A 1 -20.60 -8.76 12.75
N LEU A 2 -20.49 -7.48 12.42
CA LEU A 2 -21.15 -6.88 11.26
C LEU A 2 -20.07 -6.35 10.31
N GLN A 3 -19.55 -7.27 9.51
CA GLN A 3 -18.66 -6.99 8.40
C GLN A 3 -19.42 -7.31 7.12
N LEU A 4 -19.31 -6.44 6.11
CA LEU A 4 -19.94 -6.66 4.81
C LEU A 4 -18.94 -6.38 3.71
N ASN A 5 -18.75 -7.36 2.83
CA ASN A 5 -17.90 -7.23 1.66
C ASN A 5 -18.76 -7.40 0.42
N LEU A 6 -18.92 -6.32 -0.35
CA LEU A 6 -19.67 -6.28 -1.60
C LEU A 6 -18.72 -6.18 -2.81
N SER A 7 -17.42 -6.43 -2.66
CA SER A 7 -16.45 -6.19 -3.73
C SER A 7 -16.84 -6.85 -5.05
N TYR A 8 -16.65 -6.13 -6.16
CA TYR A 8 -16.96 -6.57 -7.52
C TYR A 8 -18.43 -6.96 -7.77
N THR A 9 -19.35 -6.56 -6.88
CA THR A 9 -20.78 -6.78 -7.10
C THR A 9 -21.32 -5.88 -8.22
N THR A 10 -21.95 -6.50 -9.22
CA THR A 10 -22.57 -5.83 -10.37
C THR A 10 -24.08 -5.67 -10.24
N CYS A 11 -24.70 -6.21 -9.19
CA CYS A 11 -26.16 -6.16 -9.00
C CYS A 11 -26.71 -4.73 -8.84
N PHE A 12 -25.88 -3.74 -8.50
CA PHE A 12 -26.29 -2.35 -8.31
C PHE A 12 -26.36 -1.50 -9.59
N LEU A 13 -26.21 -2.15 -10.76
CA LEU A 13 -26.23 -1.49 -12.08
C LEU A 13 -27.60 -0.95 -12.51
N GLN A 14 -28.71 -1.41 -11.91
CA GLN A 14 -30.08 -1.04 -12.31
C GLN A 14 -30.90 -0.58 -11.09
N GLU A 15 -31.67 0.51 -11.23
CA GLU A 15 -32.70 0.84 -10.24
C GLU A 15 -33.88 -0.14 -10.33
N PRO A 16 -34.53 -0.50 -9.20
CA PRO A 16 -34.36 0.03 -7.84
C PRO A 16 -33.26 -0.68 -7.02
N VAL A 17 -32.46 -1.55 -7.66
CA VAL A 17 -31.50 -2.41 -6.96
C VAL A 17 -30.36 -1.61 -6.32
N ALA A 18 -30.00 -0.47 -6.89
CA ALA A 18 -29.03 0.45 -6.30
C ALA A 18 -29.46 0.97 -4.91
N ASP A 19 -30.76 1.13 -4.63
CA ASP A 19 -31.25 1.58 -3.31
C ASP A 19 -31.04 0.54 -2.21
N TYR A 20 -30.82 -0.74 -2.53
CA TYR A 20 -30.50 -1.74 -1.51
C TYR A 20 -29.19 -1.46 -0.78
N ILE A 21 -28.27 -0.67 -1.36
CA ILE A 21 -27.09 -0.20 -0.64
C ILE A 21 -27.48 0.74 0.52
N CYS A 22 -28.62 1.44 0.41
CA CYS A 22 -29.20 2.18 1.54
C CYS A 22 -29.83 1.26 2.60
N CYS A 23 -30.09 -0.02 2.30
CA CYS A 23 -30.66 -0.97 3.26
C CYS A 23 -29.59 -1.69 4.10
N MET A 24 -28.31 -1.32 3.96
CA MET A 24 -27.22 -1.88 4.76
C MET A 24 -27.48 -1.72 6.27
N PRO A 25 -27.12 -2.73 7.09
CA PRO A 25 -27.30 -2.67 8.53
C PRO A 25 -26.55 -1.47 9.15
N LEU A 26 -27.25 -0.66 9.96
CA LEU A 26 -26.64 0.51 10.61
C LEU A 26 -25.53 0.15 11.61
N SER A 27 -25.50 -1.10 12.07
CA SER A 27 -24.52 -1.64 13.00
C SER A 27 -23.25 -2.16 12.32
N LEU A 28 -23.09 -1.96 11.01
CA LEU A 28 -21.84 -2.28 10.29
C LEU A 28 -20.63 -1.54 10.87
N VAL A 29 -19.54 -2.29 11.03
CA VAL A 29 -18.25 -1.81 11.53
C VAL A 29 -17.18 -1.88 10.45
N ASP A 30 -17.26 -2.87 9.55
CA ASP A 30 -16.39 -3.00 8.38
C ASP A 30 -17.24 -3.11 7.10
N LEU A 31 -16.91 -2.26 6.13
CA LEU A 31 -17.54 -2.26 4.82
C LEU A 31 -16.48 -2.18 3.71
N CYS A 32 -16.51 -3.17 2.83
CA CYS A 32 -15.74 -3.15 1.59
C CYS A 32 -16.67 -3.05 0.38
N LEU A 33 -16.52 -1.96 -0.37
CA LEU A 33 -17.25 -1.68 -1.61
C LEU A 33 -16.34 -1.75 -2.84
N SER A 34 -15.12 -2.26 -2.73
CA SER A 34 -14.10 -2.19 -3.80
C SER A 34 -14.59 -2.76 -5.14
N GLY A 35 -14.50 -2.00 -6.22
CA GLY A 35 -14.92 -2.42 -7.56
C GLY A 35 -16.43 -2.65 -7.74
N THR A 36 -17.26 -2.27 -6.76
CA THR A 36 -18.72 -2.28 -6.91
C THR A 36 -19.17 -1.32 -8.02
N GLN A 37 -20.17 -1.75 -8.80
CA GLN A 37 -20.70 -0.94 -9.89
C GLN A 37 -21.93 -0.16 -9.41
N VAL A 38 -21.69 1.00 -8.80
CA VAL A 38 -22.72 1.98 -8.42
C VAL A 38 -22.51 3.23 -9.26
N TYR A 39 -23.52 3.70 -9.99
CA TYR A 39 -23.41 4.88 -10.88
C TYR A 39 -23.80 6.21 -10.23
N SER A 40 -24.56 6.17 -9.13
CA SER A 40 -25.05 7.38 -8.46
C SER A 40 -24.20 7.73 -7.25
N THR A 41 -23.44 8.82 -7.38
CA THR A 41 -22.71 9.44 -6.25
C THR A 41 -23.66 9.79 -5.10
N GLN A 42 -24.89 10.22 -5.39
CA GLN A 42 -25.86 10.58 -4.35
C GLN A 42 -26.35 9.37 -3.56
N ILE A 43 -26.59 8.23 -4.22
CA ILE A 43 -26.95 6.99 -3.53
C ILE A 43 -25.78 6.54 -2.65
N MET A 44 -24.55 6.60 -3.17
CA MET A 44 -23.36 6.23 -2.41
C MET A 44 -23.17 7.10 -1.16
N ILE A 45 -23.29 8.43 -1.29
CA ILE A 45 -23.24 9.35 -0.15
C ILE A 45 -24.34 8.98 0.87
N ARG A 46 -25.60 8.89 0.43
CA ARG A 46 -26.75 8.58 1.31
C ARG A 46 -26.57 7.26 2.06
N ALA A 47 -26.04 6.25 1.40
CA ALA A 47 -25.82 4.94 2.00
C ALA A 47 -24.71 5.00 3.07
N LEU A 48 -23.56 5.58 2.73
CA LEU A 48 -22.41 5.63 3.64
C LEU A 48 -22.63 6.58 4.83
N THR A 49 -23.25 7.75 4.64
CA THR A 49 -23.49 8.72 5.73
C THR A 49 -24.43 8.20 6.81
N ARG A 50 -25.20 7.14 6.54
CA ARG A 50 -26.10 6.51 7.52
C ARG A 50 -25.38 5.52 8.43
N LEU A 51 -24.21 5.01 8.04
CA LEU A 51 -23.48 3.97 8.78
C LEU A 51 -22.70 4.60 9.94
N THR A 52 -23.40 4.89 11.04
CA THR A 52 -22.85 5.63 12.17
C THR A 52 -21.85 4.82 13.01
N HIS A 53 -21.73 3.51 12.83
CA HIS A 53 -20.79 2.65 13.57
C HIS A 53 -19.60 2.18 12.74
N LEU A 54 -19.49 2.66 11.49
CA LEU A 54 -18.48 2.20 10.57
C LEU A 54 -17.09 2.71 10.98
N GLU A 55 -16.16 1.77 11.20
CA GLU A 55 -14.76 2.05 11.57
C GLU A 55 -13.78 1.71 10.45
N HIS A 56 -14.14 0.80 9.54
CA HIS A 56 -13.31 0.37 8.43
C HIS A 56 -14.07 0.53 7.12
N LEU A 57 -13.54 1.34 6.21
CA LEU A 57 -14.14 1.62 4.91
C LEU A 57 -13.12 1.40 3.79
N ARG A 58 -13.48 0.54 2.82
CA ARG A 58 -12.70 0.31 1.60
C ARG A 58 -13.55 0.63 0.38
N VAL A 59 -13.10 1.60 -0.41
CA VAL A 59 -13.82 2.13 -1.58
C VAL A 59 -12.94 2.14 -2.81
N ASN A 60 -12.17 1.08 -3.03
CA ASN A 60 -11.18 1.05 -4.12
C ASN A 60 -11.86 1.04 -5.50
N GLY A 61 -11.40 1.90 -6.40
CA GLY A 61 -11.82 1.95 -7.81
C GLY A 61 -13.28 2.32 -8.06
N LEU A 62 -13.92 3.09 -7.15
CA LEU A 62 -15.32 3.50 -7.28
C LEU A 62 -15.45 4.84 -7.96
N ALA A 63 -15.83 4.85 -9.24
CA ALA A 63 -16.01 6.08 -10.02
C ALA A 63 -17.00 7.09 -9.39
N THR A 64 -17.87 6.66 -8.48
CA THR A 64 -18.80 7.53 -7.75
C THR A 64 -18.17 8.29 -6.57
N ILE A 65 -16.98 7.91 -6.13
CA ILE A 65 -16.24 8.56 -5.05
C ILE A 65 -15.21 9.52 -5.67
N ASN A 66 -15.54 10.80 -5.63
CA ASN A 66 -14.65 11.92 -5.96
C ASN A 66 -14.41 12.79 -4.71
N ASP A 67 -13.59 13.84 -4.84
CA ASP A 67 -13.27 14.76 -3.73
C ASP A 67 -14.54 15.26 -2.98
N ASP A 68 -15.56 15.73 -3.70
CA ASP A 68 -16.81 16.26 -3.12
C ASP A 68 -17.66 15.19 -2.42
N ALA A 69 -17.73 13.99 -2.99
CA ALA A 69 -18.43 12.88 -2.38
C ALA A 69 -17.73 12.46 -1.08
N LEU A 70 -16.40 12.42 -1.12
CA LEU A 70 -15.58 12.04 0.02
C LEU A 70 -15.71 13.07 1.16
N ASP A 71 -15.73 14.36 0.85
CA ASP A 71 -15.99 15.43 1.83
C ASP A 71 -17.31 15.20 2.60
N LYS A 72 -18.39 14.94 1.87
CA LYS A 72 -19.73 14.67 2.45
C LYS A 72 -19.76 13.38 3.28
N ILE A 73 -19.04 12.35 2.86
CA ILE A 73 -18.98 11.09 3.60
C ILE A 73 -18.14 11.27 4.87
N LEU A 74 -16.91 11.78 4.74
CA LEU A 74 -15.97 11.89 5.84
C LEU A 74 -16.40 12.92 6.89
N SER A 75 -17.08 14.00 6.52
CA SER A 75 -17.64 14.95 7.49
C SER A 75 -18.63 14.31 8.47
N VAL A 76 -19.26 13.17 8.14
CA VAL A 76 -20.22 12.46 9.00
C VAL A 76 -19.58 11.28 9.75
N MET A 77 -18.71 10.50 9.09
CA MET A 77 -18.15 9.27 9.64
C MET A 77 -16.65 9.27 9.90
N GLY A 78 -15.90 10.25 9.40
CA GLY A 78 -14.45 10.31 9.51
C GLY A 78 -13.95 10.27 10.95
N CYS A 79 -14.67 10.88 11.90
CA CYS A 79 -14.23 10.98 13.29
C CYS A 79 -14.12 9.63 14.03
N ARG A 80 -14.63 8.55 13.43
CA ARG A 80 -14.62 7.17 13.97
C ARG A 80 -13.81 6.21 13.12
N LEU A 81 -13.41 6.60 11.91
CA LEU A 81 -12.67 5.74 11.00
C LEU A 81 -11.28 5.42 11.57
N LYS A 82 -10.98 4.12 11.60
CA LYS A 82 -9.68 3.54 11.90
C LYS A 82 -8.96 3.06 10.63
N THR A 83 -9.71 2.56 9.64
CA THR A 83 -9.16 2.14 8.35
C THR A 83 -9.87 2.87 7.22
N LEU A 84 -9.07 3.44 6.31
CA LEU A 84 -9.56 4.00 5.05
C LEU A 84 -8.66 3.53 3.89
N GLU A 85 -9.28 2.84 2.94
CA GLU A 85 -8.63 2.45 1.68
C GLU A 85 -9.37 3.06 0.48
N MET A 86 -8.63 3.79 -0.35
CA MET A 86 -9.13 4.39 -1.59
C MET A 86 -8.08 4.30 -2.69
N ASN A 87 -7.98 3.11 -3.25
CA ASN A 87 -6.99 2.76 -4.25
C ASN A 87 -7.57 2.78 -5.67
N GLY A 88 -6.72 2.97 -6.69
CA GLY A 88 -7.08 2.72 -8.08
C GLY A 88 -7.85 3.84 -8.78
N TYR A 89 -7.60 5.09 -8.41
CA TYR A 89 -8.19 6.29 -8.99
C TYR A 89 -7.21 7.00 -9.92
N ILE A 90 -6.99 6.39 -11.08
CA ILE A 90 -5.96 6.83 -12.04
C ILE A 90 -6.49 7.91 -13.01
N THR A 91 -7.82 8.10 -13.05
CA THR A 91 -8.45 9.11 -13.90
C THR A 91 -8.24 10.52 -13.36
N VAL A 92 -7.89 11.43 -14.25
CA VAL A 92 -7.70 12.85 -13.92
C VAL A 92 -9.02 13.41 -13.37
N GLY A 93 -8.97 14.04 -12.19
CA GLY A 93 -10.10 14.74 -11.59
C GLY A 93 -11.02 13.92 -10.67
N SER A 94 -10.66 12.67 -10.34
CA SER A 94 -11.45 11.88 -9.37
C SER A 94 -11.08 12.21 -7.92
N LEU A 95 -9.92 11.74 -7.46
CA LEU A 95 -9.38 11.99 -6.13
C LEU A 95 -8.05 12.73 -6.26
N THR A 96 -7.98 13.89 -5.63
CA THR A 96 -6.82 14.80 -5.68
C THR A 96 -6.30 15.08 -4.27
N ASP A 97 -5.36 16.02 -4.12
CA ASP A 97 -4.88 16.44 -2.80
C ASP A 97 -5.99 17.05 -1.92
N ARG A 98 -7.13 17.46 -2.51
CA ARG A 98 -8.33 17.86 -1.75
C ARG A 98 -8.91 16.69 -0.94
N SER A 99 -9.00 15.49 -1.53
CA SER A 99 -9.38 14.28 -0.78
C SER A 99 -8.50 14.06 0.45
N ILE A 100 -7.20 14.30 0.31
CA ILE A 100 -6.24 14.13 1.39
C ILE A 100 -6.46 15.17 2.48
N GLU A 101 -6.73 16.43 2.11
CA GLU A 101 -7.13 17.47 3.06
C GLU A 101 -8.38 17.05 3.85
N HIS A 102 -9.40 16.47 3.19
CA HIS A 102 -10.58 15.94 3.88
C HIS A 102 -10.23 14.82 4.87
N ILE A 103 -9.33 13.89 4.51
CA ILE A 103 -8.84 12.85 5.43
C ILE A 103 -8.15 13.47 6.65
N VAL A 104 -7.29 14.45 6.41
CA VAL A 104 -6.55 15.14 7.48
C VAL A 104 -7.51 15.85 8.43
N ASN A 105 -8.55 16.49 7.90
CA ASN A 105 -9.53 17.26 8.67
C ASN A 105 -10.53 16.40 9.44
N TYR A 106 -11.01 15.31 8.83
CA TYR A 106 -12.12 14.53 9.40
C TYR A 106 -11.72 13.23 10.09
N CYS A 107 -10.52 12.69 9.81
CA CYS A 107 -10.13 11.36 10.29
C CYS A 107 -8.95 11.40 11.30
N PRO A 108 -9.21 11.80 12.56
CA PRO A 108 -8.17 11.91 13.59
C PRO A 108 -7.77 10.57 14.21
N LEU A 109 -8.56 9.51 14.01
CA LEU A 109 -8.38 8.19 14.65
C LEU A 109 -7.82 7.11 13.71
N LEU A 110 -7.26 7.49 12.56
CA LEU A 110 -6.75 6.52 11.60
C LEU A 110 -5.58 5.71 12.15
N GLU A 111 -5.69 4.40 12.02
CA GLU A 111 -4.65 3.40 12.26
C GLU A 111 -4.11 2.84 10.94
N GLU A 112 -4.93 2.82 9.90
CA GLU A 112 -4.61 2.23 8.60
C GLU A 112 -5.05 3.15 7.45
N LEU A 113 -4.12 3.48 6.56
CA LEU A 113 -4.36 4.39 5.43
C LEU A 113 -3.74 3.83 4.15
N SER A 114 -4.56 3.65 3.11
CA SER A 114 -4.11 3.21 1.78
C SER A 114 -4.61 4.15 0.70
N LEU A 115 -3.67 4.76 -0.04
CA LEU A 115 -3.90 5.77 -1.06
C LEU A 115 -3.20 5.39 -2.39
N ASN A 116 -3.17 4.12 -2.74
CA ASN A 116 -2.42 3.62 -3.89
C ASN A 116 -3.06 4.02 -5.22
N LEU A 117 -2.22 4.39 -6.19
CA LEU A 117 -2.69 4.67 -7.57
C LEU A 117 -3.79 5.74 -7.61
N LEU A 118 -3.68 6.78 -6.77
CA LEU A 118 -4.44 8.02 -6.92
C LEU A 118 -3.90 8.86 -8.10
N SER A 119 -4.39 10.10 -8.26
CA SER A 119 -3.93 11.01 -9.31
C SER A 119 -2.40 11.11 -9.34
N PHE A 120 -1.80 10.90 -10.52
CA PHE A 120 -0.35 11.00 -10.69
C PHE A 120 0.22 12.40 -10.41
N THR A 121 -0.65 13.42 -10.34
CA THR A 121 -0.27 14.80 -10.03
C THR A 121 -0.22 15.10 -8.54
N SER A 122 -0.68 14.18 -7.68
CA SER A 122 -0.78 14.41 -6.24
C SER A 122 0.58 14.53 -5.56
N THR A 123 0.72 15.58 -4.74
CA THR A 123 1.91 15.89 -3.94
C THR A 123 1.85 15.27 -2.56
N LEU A 124 0.63 15.02 -2.06
CA LEU A 124 0.31 14.55 -0.72
C LEU A 124 0.73 15.49 0.42
N ASP A 125 0.94 16.78 0.14
CA ASP A 125 1.46 17.74 1.12
C ASP A 125 0.64 17.81 2.42
N SER A 126 -0.69 17.68 2.33
CA SER A 126 -1.57 17.67 3.51
C SER A 126 -1.26 16.52 4.50
N LEU A 127 -0.64 15.42 4.04
CA LEU A 127 -0.19 14.35 4.94
C LEU A 127 0.93 14.80 5.89
N LEU A 128 1.68 15.87 5.57
CA LEU A 128 2.65 16.45 6.50
C LEU A 128 1.99 16.86 7.82
N GLN A 129 0.75 17.35 7.79
CA GLN A 129 0.01 17.68 9.00
C GLN A 129 -0.41 16.43 9.77
N LEU A 130 -0.79 15.36 9.05
CA LEU A 130 -1.19 14.10 9.66
C LEU A 130 0.00 13.43 10.36
N PHE A 131 1.12 13.25 9.65
CA PHE A 131 2.35 12.63 10.17
C PHE A 131 3.10 13.56 11.14
N GLY A 132 3.01 14.88 10.96
CA GLY A 132 3.63 15.86 11.85
C GLY A 132 2.91 16.02 13.20
N THR A 133 1.67 15.53 13.32
CA THR A 133 0.93 15.55 14.60
C THR A 133 1.27 14.31 15.44
N PRO A 134 2.02 14.41 16.56
CA PRO A 134 2.58 13.24 17.23
C PRO A 134 1.54 12.20 17.67
N LYS A 135 0.39 12.65 18.18
CA LYS A 135 -0.69 11.74 18.60
C LYS A 135 -1.26 10.93 17.44
N ARG A 136 -1.40 11.55 16.26
CA ARG A 136 -1.93 10.89 15.05
C ARG A 136 -0.88 9.97 14.44
N ALA A 137 0.36 10.44 14.30
CA ALA A 137 1.46 9.67 13.75
C ALA A 137 1.73 8.38 14.53
N LEU A 138 1.73 8.46 15.86
CA LEU A 138 1.94 7.29 16.73
C LEU A 138 0.76 6.32 16.75
N GLN A 139 -0.40 6.70 16.21
CA GLN A 139 -1.55 5.80 16.09
C GLN A 139 -1.45 4.92 14.84
N LEU A 140 -0.79 5.39 13.78
CA LEU A 140 -0.68 4.66 12.52
C LEU A 140 0.10 3.34 12.68
N ARG A 141 -0.47 2.30 12.09
CA ARG A 141 0.04 0.93 12.07
C ARG A 141 0.27 0.43 10.64
N SER A 142 -0.55 0.85 9.69
CA SER A 142 -0.40 0.48 8.28
C SER A 142 -0.51 1.73 7.41
N VAL A 143 0.51 1.98 6.58
CA VAL A 143 0.49 3.07 5.60
C VAL A 143 0.91 2.50 4.26
N SER A 144 0.10 2.73 3.24
CA SER A 144 0.33 2.25 1.89
C SER A 144 0.19 3.39 0.90
N LEU A 145 1.33 3.82 0.37
CA LEU A 145 1.46 4.86 -0.65
C LEU A 145 2.23 4.24 -1.82
N SER A 146 1.64 4.22 -3.01
CA SER A 146 2.34 3.66 -4.18
C SER A 146 2.04 4.42 -5.46
N SER A 147 3.03 4.39 -6.34
CA SER A 147 2.96 4.95 -7.69
C SER A 147 2.74 6.46 -7.77
N PHE A 148 3.10 7.21 -6.72
CA PHE A 148 3.11 8.66 -6.73
C PHE A 148 4.39 9.21 -7.35
N ARG A 149 4.30 9.81 -8.54
CA ARG A 149 5.49 10.36 -9.25
C ARG A 149 5.89 11.76 -8.76
N ASN A 150 4.94 12.52 -8.24
CA ASN A 150 5.12 13.91 -7.83
C ASN A 150 5.00 14.09 -6.30
N ILE A 151 5.06 13.00 -5.53
CA ILE A 151 5.04 13.07 -4.07
C ILE A 151 6.19 13.93 -3.57
N ASN A 152 5.87 14.80 -2.60
CA ASN A 152 6.86 15.60 -1.90
C ASN A 152 7.70 14.70 -0.98
N GLU A 153 9.03 14.70 -1.15
CA GLU A 153 9.96 13.89 -0.36
C GLU A 153 9.81 14.13 1.16
N GLN A 154 9.44 15.35 1.58
CA GLN A 154 9.22 15.67 3.00
C GLN A 154 8.08 14.84 3.61
N VAL A 155 7.09 14.44 2.81
CA VAL A 155 5.98 13.58 3.26
C VAL A 155 6.53 12.22 3.68
N LEU A 156 7.48 11.67 2.91
CA LEU A 156 8.14 10.40 3.21
C LEU A 156 9.00 10.50 4.47
N TRP A 157 9.79 11.57 4.61
CA TRP A 157 10.59 11.80 5.81
C TRP A 157 9.70 11.92 7.06
N SER A 158 8.63 12.72 6.98
CA SER A 158 7.69 12.87 8.09
C SER A 158 7.02 11.54 8.46
N LEU A 159 6.70 10.70 7.48
CA LEU A 159 6.15 9.36 7.69
C LEU A 159 7.14 8.48 8.47
N VAL A 160 8.37 8.33 7.99
CA VAL A 160 9.35 7.38 8.58
C VAL A 160 9.91 7.88 9.92
N GLU A 161 9.95 9.18 10.17
CA GLU A 161 10.47 9.76 11.42
C GLU A 161 9.42 9.81 12.54
N ASN A 162 8.13 10.01 12.21
CA ASN A 162 7.09 10.22 13.21
C ASN A 162 6.20 9.00 13.45
N CYS A 163 6.01 8.12 12.46
CA CYS A 163 5.08 6.98 12.56
C CYS A 163 5.76 5.74 13.17
N LEU A 164 6.18 5.84 14.43
CA LEU A 164 7.04 4.85 15.09
C LEU A 164 6.34 3.52 15.46
N ASN A 165 5.01 3.46 15.37
CA ASN A 165 4.21 2.26 15.66
C ASN A 165 3.80 1.47 14.41
N LEU A 166 4.35 1.83 13.23
CA LEU A 166 4.13 1.11 11.99
C LEU A 166 4.45 -0.39 12.13
N LYS A 167 3.56 -1.20 11.58
CA LYS A 167 3.66 -2.64 11.37
C LYS A 167 3.77 -2.98 9.90
N GLU A 168 3.14 -2.18 9.05
CA GLU A 168 3.08 -2.41 7.61
C GLU A 168 3.36 -1.09 6.89
N LEU A 169 4.25 -1.15 5.90
CA LEU A 169 4.59 0.00 5.07
C LEU A 169 4.75 -0.43 3.61
N GLU A 170 4.04 0.25 2.71
CA GLU A 170 4.24 0.15 1.29
C GLU A 170 4.58 1.51 0.69
N LEU A 171 5.70 1.56 -0.04
CA LEU A 171 6.25 2.72 -0.75
C LEU A 171 6.60 2.37 -2.21
N SER A 172 5.89 1.42 -2.81
CA SER A 172 6.26 0.88 -4.12
C SER A 172 6.14 1.91 -5.25
N GLY A 173 7.14 1.93 -6.13
CA GLY A 173 7.16 2.84 -7.28
C GLY A 173 7.21 4.34 -6.94
N ILE A 174 7.61 4.71 -5.72
CA ILE A 174 7.80 6.09 -5.29
C ILE A 174 9.25 6.54 -5.60
N PRO A 175 9.46 7.72 -6.23
CA PRO A 175 10.80 8.29 -6.38
C PRO A 175 11.37 8.70 -5.01
N PHE A 176 12.69 8.81 -4.90
CA PHE A 176 13.39 9.22 -3.66
C PHE A 176 13.40 8.19 -2.51
N VAL A 177 12.84 6.99 -2.70
CA VAL A 177 13.05 5.88 -1.75
C VAL A 177 14.47 5.33 -1.92
N HIS A 178 15.37 5.77 -1.05
CA HIS A 178 16.78 5.39 -1.01
C HIS A 178 17.21 4.93 0.40
N ASP A 179 18.46 4.48 0.54
CA ASP A 179 18.97 3.88 1.77
C ASP A 179 18.77 4.74 3.03
N ALA A 180 19.05 6.04 3.01
CA ALA A 180 18.88 6.87 4.21
C ALA A 180 17.43 6.91 4.72
N LEU A 181 16.44 6.99 3.82
CA LEU A 181 15.02 6.95 4.16
C LEU A 181 14.65 5.58 4.76
N ILE A 182 15.09 4.49 4.11
CA ILE A 182 14.79 3.12 4.56
C ILE A 182 15.47 2.82 5.90
N SER A 183 16.73 3.21 6.10
CA SER A 183 17.44 3.02 7.37
C SER A 183 16.78 3.75 8.54
N SER A 184 16.05 4.85 8.31
CA SER A 184 15.25 5.53 9.35
C SER A 184 14.13 4.65 9.92
N LEU A 185 13.62 3.68 9.15
CA LEU A 185 12.60 2.74 9.62
C LEU A 185 13.08 1.83 10.76
N LYS A 186 14.38 1.82 11.10
CA LYS A 186 14.89 1.11 12.29
C LYS A 186 14.23 1.58 13.59
N HIS A 187 13.64 2.77 13.60
CA HIS A 187 12.88 3.30 14.74
C HIS A 187 11.47 2.67 14.84
N CYS A 188 10.93 2.16 13.74
CA CYS A 188 9.66 1.42 13.67
C CYS A 188 9.85 -0.06 14.07
N LYS A 189 10.20 -0.34 15.32
CA LYS A 189 10.57 -1.70 15.79
C LYS A 189 9.48 -2.77 15.65
N LYS A 190 8.24 -2.37 15.38
CA LYS A 190 7.08 -3.25 15.18
C LYS A 190 6.85 -3.57 13.69
N LEU A 191 7.64 -3.00 12.79
CA LEU A 191 7.51 -3.21 11.36
C LEU A 191 7.77 -4.69 11.03
N SER A 192 6.79 -5.31 10.41
CA SER A 192 6.82 -6.72 10.03
C SER A 192 6.47 -6.96 8.56
N HIS A 193 5.84 -5.98 7.88
CA HIS A 193 5.59 -6.02 6.45
C HIS A 193 6.19 -4.78 5.81
N LEU A 194 7.08 -4.98 4.82
CA LEU A 194 7.67 -3.88 4.06
C LEU A 194 7.60 -4.19 2.58
N ASN A 195 7.01 -3.27 1.81
CA ASN A 195 6.97 -3.31 0.37
C ASN A 195 7.61 -2.06 -0.22
N ILE A 196 8.76 -2.25 -0.83
CA ILE A 196 9.53 -1.20 -1.53
C ILE A 196 9.81 -1.63 -2.97
N LYS A 197 8.87 -2.37 -3.56
CA LYS A 197 8.97 -2.83 -4.94
C LYS A 197 9.32 -1.69 -5.90
N GLY A 198 10.33 -1.92 -6.74
CA GLY A 198 10.80 -0.97 -7.74
C GLY A 198 11.59 0.21 -7.19
N CYS A 199 11.94 0.25 -5.90
CA CYS A 199 12.79 1.28 -5.31
C CYS A 199 14.25 1.04 -5.69
N LYS A 200 14.68 1.62 -6.82
CA LYS A 200 15.96 1.29 -7.46
C LYS A 200 17.19 1.80 -6.73
N GLN A 201 17.05 2.71 -5.77
CA GLN A 201 18.17 3.33 -5.02
C GLN A 201 18.45 2.62 -3.68
N VAL A 202 17.75 1.53 -3.39
CA VAL A 202 17.92 0.75 -2.16
C VAL A 202 18.98 -0.33 -2.35
N THR A 203 19.89 -0.45 -1.39
CA THR A 203 20.98 -1.43 -1.38
C THR A 203 20.91 -2.37 -0.17
N ASP A 204 21.80 -3.36 -0.12
CA ASP A 204 21.90 -4.27 1.04
C ASP A 204 22.13 -3.53 2.36
N SER A 205 22.69 -2.30 2.34
CA SER A 205 23.00 -1.56 3.56
C SER A 205 21.74 -1.25 4.37
N SER A 206 20.75 -0.60 3.77
CA SER A 206 19.54 -0.20 4.50
C SER A 206 18.67 -1.40 4.85
N ILE A 207 18.64 -2.44 4.01
CA ILE A 207 17.97 -3.71 4.34
C ILE A 207 18.62 -4.36 5.55
N CYS A 208 19.95 -4.53 5.57
CA CYS A 208 20.66 -5.11 6.72
C CYS A 208 20.45 -4.30 8.02
N ASP A 209 20.40 -2.96 7.95
CA ASP A 209 20.09 -2.12 9.11
C ASP A 209 18.72 -2.49 9.71
N LEU A 210 17.71 -2.71 8.85
CA LEU A 210 16.38 -3.09 9.28
C LEU A 210 16.32 -4.52 9.82
N LEU A 211 17.01 -5.47 9.19
CA LEU A 211 17.05 -6.86 9.65
C LEU A 211 17.64 -7.01 11.07
N GLY A 212 18.52 -6.09 11.46
CA GLY A 212 19.10 -6.04 12.81
C GLY A 212 18.09 -5.68 13.91
N VAL A 213 16.98 -5.00 13.56
CA VAL A 213 16.04 -4.45 14.54
C VAL A 213 14.62 -5.00 14.37
N CYS A 214 14.14 -5.08 13.15
CA CYS A 214 12.79 -5.51 12.80
C CYS A 214 12.75 -7.03 12.59
N LYS A 215 11.56 -7.60 12.84
CA LYS A 215 11.26 -9.01 12.62
C LYS A 215 10.18 -9.13 11.57
N PHE A 216 10.61 -9.36 10.33
CA PHE A 216 9.74 -9.38 9.18
C PHE A 216 8.99 -10.70 9.04
N ILE A 217 7.73 -10.57 8.61
CA ILE A 217 6.86 -11.64 8.15
C ILE A 217 6.85 -11.62 6.61
N SER A 218 6.73 -10.44 6.00
CA SER A 218 6.72 -10.28 4.54
C SER A 218 7.66 -9.16 4.08
N LEU A 219 8.49 -9.47 3.08
CA LEU A 219 9.38 -8.50 2.43
C LEU A 219 9.17 -8.52 0.91
N VAL A 220 8.69 -7.41 0.36
CA VAL A 220 8.56 -7.21 -1.09
C VAL A 220 9.67 -6.27 -1.56
N LEU A 221 10.71 -6.85 -2.14
CA LEU A 221 11.93 -6.20 -2.62
C LEU A 221 12.09 -6.30 -4.14
N SER A 222 11.10 -6.85 -4.85
CA SER A 222 11.12 -7.03 -6.29
C SER A 222 11.51 -5.76 -7.04
N GLY A 223 12.43 -5.86 -8.00
CA GLY A 223 12.93 -4.73 -8.79
C GLY A 223 13.91 -3.80 -8.07
N CYS A 224 14.39 -4.17 -6.88
CA CYS A 224 15.51 -3.47 -6.21
C CYS A 224 16.84 -3.99 -6.77
N PHE A 225 17.28 -3.42 -7.91
CA PHE A 225 18.39 -3.96 -8.71
C PHE A 225 19.77 -3.95 -8.03
N HIS A 226 19.96 -3.19 -6.95
CA HIS A 226 21.23 -3.10 -6.25
C HIS A 226 21.39 -4.10 -5.10
N LEU A 227 20.32 -4.82 -4.72
CA LEU A 227 20.40 -5.88 -3.71
C LEU A 227 21.21 -7.07 -4.21
N THR A 228 22.01 -7.65 -3.32
CA THR A 228 22.87 -8.80 -3.60
C THR A 228 22.60 -9.93 -2.61
N ASP A 229 23.36 -11.03 -2.74
CA ASP A 229 23.34 -12.15 -1.80
C ASP A 229 23.53 -11.72 -0.34
N ARG A 230 24.19 -10.58 -0.09
CA ARG A 230 24.45 -10.07 1.26
C ARG A 230 23.18 -9.92 2.11
N SER A 231 22.15 -9.27 1.58
CA SER A 231 20.88 -9.09 2.32
C SER A 231 20.16 -10.43 2.53
N ILE A 232 20.18 -11.32 1.55
CA ILE A 232 19.57 -12.65 1.62
C ILE A 232 20.24 -13.53 2.69
N LEU A 233 21.57 -13.57 2.71
CA LEU A 233 22.33 -14.29 3.73
C LEU A 233 22.07 -13.70 5.13
N ALA A 234 21.97 -12.37 5.26
CA ALA A 234 21.62 -11.73 6.52
C ALA A 234 20.20 -12.13 6.98
N MET A 235 19.23 -12.23 6.07
CA MET A 235 17.86 -12.66 6.41
C MET A 235 17.83 -14.07 6.98
N ALA A 236 18.56 -15.00 6.35
CA ALA A 236 18.61 -16.41 6.76
C ALA A 236 19.01 -16.59 8.23
N HIS A 237 19.84 -15.68 8.76
CA HIS A 237 20.30 -15.75 10.15
C HIS A 237 19.48 -14.91 11.14
N THR A 238 18.79 -13.87 10.67
CA THR A 238 18.20 -12.85 11.54
C THR A 238 16.67 -12.86 11.59
N GLN A 239 16.02 -13.50 10.62
CA GLN A 239 14.56 -13.44 10.42
C GLN A 239 13.87 -14.80 10.61
N PRO A 240 13.70 -15.27 11.86
CA PRO A 240 13.05 -16.56 12.13
C PRO A 240 11.54 -16.58 11.85
N PHE A 241 10.92 -15.42 11.65
CA PHE A 241 9.48 -15.26 11.41
C PHE A 241 9.15 -14.92 9.95
N LEU A 242 10.13 -14.90 9.05
CA LEU A 242 9.90 -14.59 7.65
C LEU A 242 9.07 -15.71 7.01
N GLU A 243 7.95 -15.32 6.40
CA GLU A 243 7.00 -16.21 5.73
C GLU A 243 6.97 -15.97 4.23
N GLU A 244 7.19 -14.72 3.80
CA GLU A 244 7.16 -14.35 2.38
C GLU A 244 8.30 -13.41 2.00
N ILE A 245 8.97 -13.71 0.88
CA ILE A 245 9.93 -12.80 0.26
C ILE A 245 9.75 -12.76 -1.26
N TYR A 246 9.64 -11.55 -1.79
CA TYR A 246 9.52 -11.30 -3.22
C TYR A 246 10.75 -10.51 -3.67
N ILE A 247 11.58 -11.12 -4.50
CA ILE A 247 12.86 -10.58 -4.99
C ILE A 247 12.96 -10.65 -6.52
N SER A 248 11.84 -10.90 -7.20
CA SER A 248 11.75 -10.89 -8.66
C SER A 248 12.33 -9.61 -9.26
N GLY A 249 13.21 -9.74 -10.25
CA GLY A 249 13.94 -8.63 -10.85
C GLY A 249 15.20 -8.18 -10.08
N CYS A 250 15.51 -8.75 -8.91
CA CYS A 250 16.80 -8.51 -8.24
C CYS A 250 17.91 -9.35 -8.89
N ILE A 251 18.43 -8.84 -10.01
CA ILE A 251 19.34 -9.57 -10.91
C ILE A 251 20.71 -9.93 -10.30
N ARG A 252 21.11 -9.29 -9.20
CA ARG A 252 22.39 -9.54 -8.51
C ARG A 252 22.27 -10.51 -7.35
N ILE A 253 21.07 -11.06 -7.12
CA ILE A 253 20.83 -12.14 -6.16
C ILE A 253 20.96 -13.46 -6.91
N SER A 254 21.85 -14.32 -6.43
CA SER A 254 22.12 -15.63 -7.02
C SER A 254 21.07 -16.66 -6.60
N PRO A 255 20.77 -17.65 -7.46
CA PRO A 255 19.94 -18.79 -7.06
C PRO A 255 20.51 -19.57 -5.86
N ALA A 256 21.83 -19.52 -5.64
CA ALA A 256 22.48 -20.17 -4.52
C ALA A 256 22.12 -19.49 -3.18
N ALA A 257 22.11 -18.15 -3.13
CA ALA A 257 21.68 -17.42 -1.94
C ALA A 257 20.19 -17.65 -1.63
N VAL A 258 19.35 -17.75 -2.67
CA VAL A 258 17.93 -18.08 -2.49
C VAL A 258 17.74 -19.47 -1.88
N ARG A 259 18.43 -20.49 -2.40
CA ARG A 259 18.41 -21.84 -1.82
C ARG A 259 18.91 -21.84 -0.39
N TYR A 260 20.00 -21.11 -0.12
CA TYR A 260 20.53 -20.96 1.23
C TYR A 260 19.48 -20.38 2.19
N LEU A 261 18.74 -19.36 1.77
CA LEU A 261 17.65 -18.81 2.58
C LEU A 261 16.57 -19.88 2.86
N GLN A 262 16.13 -20.63 1.84
CA GLN A 262 15.13 -21.71 2.00
C GLN A 262 15.59 -22.78 2.99
N ASP A 263 16.84 -23.22 2.88
CA ASP A 263 17.40 -24.29 3.69
C ASP A 263 17.60 -23.88 5.17
N ASN A 264 17.76 -22.59 5.44
CA ASN A 264 18.05 -22.06 6.78
C ASN A 264 16.84 -21.40 7.46
N THR A 265 15.71 -21.23 6.78
CA THR A 265 14.48 -20.76 7.42
C THR A 265 13.76 -21.88 8.17
N ILE A 266 13.34 -21.59 9.41
CA ILE A 266 12.64 -22.54 10.30
C ILE A 266 11.19 -22.78 9.85
N ARG A 267 10.58 -21.81 9.14
CA ARG A 267 9.21 -21.88 8.63
C ARG A 267 9.19 -22.17 7.13
N ARG A 268 8.05 -22.64 6.62
CA ARG A 268 7.80 -22.66 5.17
C ARG A 268 7.87 -21.23 4.66
N LEU A 269 8.92 -20.93 3.92
CA LEU A 269 9.15 -19.63 3.29
C LEU A 269 8.66 -19.66 1.84
N TYR A 270 7.74 -18.77 1.50
CA TYR A 270 7.37 -18.50 0.12
C TYR A 270 8.40 -17.54 -0.51
N ILE A 271 8.97 -17.95 -1.65
CA ILE A 271 9.92 -17.14 -2.40
C ILE A 271 9.46 -16.98 -3.85
N ASP A 272 9.32 -15.73 -4.30
CA ASP A 272 9.20 -15.39 -5.72
C ASP A 272 10.48 -14.67 -6.20
N HIS A 273 11.27 -15.39 -7.01
CA HIS A 273 12.49 -14.86 -7.63
C HIS A 273 12.51 -15.18 -9.12
N LYS A 274 11.99 -14.25 -9.92
CA LYS A 274 12.02 -14.31 -11.39
C LYS A 274 13.03 -13.28 -11.91
N ILE A 275 14.07 -13.74 -12.60
CA ILE A 275 15.06 -12.87 -13.26
C ILE A 275 14.63 -12.71 -14.73
N PRO A 276 14.38 -11.48 -15.23
CA PRO A 276 14.20 -11.26 -16.66
C PRO A 276 15.49 -11.66 -17.39
N ASN A 277 15.40 -12.49 -18.42
CA ASN A 277 16.52 -12.89 -19.28
C ASN A 277 17.63 -13.67 -18.54
N ALA A 278 17.25 -14.70 -17.75
CA ALA A 278 18.21 -15.53 -17.00
C ALA A 278 19.24 -16.29 -17.86
N ILE A 279 19.12 -16.25 -19.19
CA ILE A 279 20.06 -16.87 -20.15
C ILE A 279 20.81 -15.72 -20.85
N PRO A 280 22.13 -15.56 -20.62
CA PRO A 280 22.92 -14.43 -21.12
C PRO A 280 22.85 -14.21 -22.65
N ASP A 281 22.66 -15.29 -23.41
CA ASP A 281 22.65 -15.26 -24.88
C ASP A 281 21.23 -15.15 -25.48
N ALA A 282 20.19 -15.22 -24.64
CA ALA A 282 18.82 -15.05 -25.10
C ALA A 282 18.48 -13.56 -25.11
N LEU A 283 18.61 -12.92 -26.27
CA LEU A 283 18.13 -11.55 -26.46
C LEU A 283 16.61 -11.56 -26.21
N MET A 284 16.11 -10.86 -25.19
CA MET A 284 14.67 -10.70 -24.98
C MET A 284 14.31 -9.22 -25.05
N ALA A 285 13.25 -8.91 -25.78
CA ALA A 285 12.72 -7.57 -25.94
C ALA A 285 11.32 -7.48 -25.31
N ARG A 286 11.00 -6.29 -24.79
CA ARG A 286 9.65 -6.02 -24.30
C ARG A 286 8.73 -5.86 -25.51
N ASN A 287 7.78 -6.77 -25.66
CA ASN A 287 6.68 -6.62 -26.59
C ASN A 287 5.81 -5.44 -26.10
N LEU A 288 5.72 -4.38 -26.90
CA LEU A 288 5.04 -3.14 -26.50
C LEU A 288 3.52 -3.28 -26.47
N ASP A 289 2.98 -4.28 -27.17
CA ASP A 289 1.55 -4.53 -27.25
C ASP A 289 1.07 -5.39 -26.06
N THR A 290 1.87 -6.39 -25.66
CA THR A 290 1.52 -7.30 -24.55
C THR A 290 2.13 -6.86 -23.22
N GLY A 291 3.15 -6.01 -23.26
CA GLY A 291 3.93 -5.57 -22.10
C GLY A 291 4.88 -6.64 -21.54
N LEU A 292 4.87 -7.85 -22.09
CA LEU A 292 5.69 -8.99 -21.69
C LEU A 292 7.07 -8.93 -22.35
N PHE A 293 8.10 -9.42 -21.65
CA PHE A 293 9.40 -9.63 -22.28
C PHE A 293 9.38 -10.97 -23.01
N GLU A 294 9.60 -10.93 -24.31
CA GLU A 294 9.62 -12.09 -25.21
C GLU A 294 11.01 -12.28 -25.78
N GLN A 295 11.37 -13.53 -26.07
CA GLN A 295 12.65 -13.85 -26.68
C GLN A 295 12.67 -13.36 -28.12
N VAL A 296 13.61 -12.47 -28.44
CA VAL A 296 13.91 -12.05 -29.81
C VAL A 296 14.57 -13.24 -30.48
N LYS A 297 13.84 -13.88 -31.40
CA LYS A 297 14.43 -14.84 -32.33
C LYS A 297 15.28 -14.11 -33.37
#